data_AF-A0A354D6R5-F1
#
_entry.id   AF-A0A354D6R5-F1
#
_cell.length_a   1.000
_cell.length_b   1.000
_cell.length_c   1.000
_cell.angle_alpha   90.00
_cell.angle_beta   90.00
_cell.angle_gamma   90.00
#
_symmetry.space_group_name_H-M   'P 1'
#
loop_
_entity.id
_entity.type
_entity.pdbx_description
1 polymer ?
#
loop_
_entity_poly.entity_id
_entity_poly.type
_entity_poly.pdbx_seq_one_letter_code
_entity_poly.pdbx_strand_id
1 'polypeptide(L)' 'KNLKKVIIKTTKLTKKTVGKNAFKGIHKKATIKVPKKKLNAYKKLLKNSGMKKSVKVMKIK' A
#
# COMPACT_ATOMS: atom_id res chain seq x y z
N LYS A 1 0.75 -11.03 13.27
CA LYS A 1 0.66 -10.74 11.80
C LYS A 1 2.06 -10.51 11.24
N ASN A 2 2.52 -11.41 10.36
CA ASN A 2 3.93 -11.52 9.94
C ASN A 2 4.22 -10.88 8.57
N LEU A 3 3.19 -10.41 7.86
CA LEU A 3 3.37 -9.78 6.56
C LEU A 3 4.09 -8.43 6.70
N LYS A 4 5.37 -8.42 6.38
CA LYS A 4 6.26 -7.24 6.46
C LYS A 4 6.59 -6.64 5.09
N LYS A 5 6.30 -7.32 3.98
CA LYS A 5 6.67 -6.87 2.63
C LYS A 5 5.52 -7.10 1.66
N VAL A 6 5.10 -6.05 0.96
CA VAL A 6 4.09 -6.10 -0.10
C VAL A 6 4.64 -5.38 -1.32
N ILE A 7 4.50 -5.95 -2.52
CA ILE A 7 4.96 -5.33 -3.77
C ILE A 7 3.77 -5.26 -4.72
N ILE A 8 3.40 -4.05 -5.12
CA ILE A 8 2.31 -3.80 -6.06
C ILE A 8 2.95 -3.42 -7.40
N LYS A 9 3.01 -4.37 -8.34
CA LYS A 9 3.58 -4.13 -9.68
C LYS A 9 2.58 -3.48 -10.64
N THR A 10 1.29 -3.65 -10.39
CA THR A 10 0.23 -3.11 -11.25
C THR A 10 0.14 -1.59 -11.13
N THR A 11 -0.21 -0.94 -12.24
CA THR A 11 -0.53 0.49 -12.33
C THR A 11 -2.04 0.75 -12.33
N LYS A 12 -2.85 -0.30 -12.52
CA LYS A 12 -4.32 -0.23 -12.66
C LYS A 12 -5.07 -0.34 -11.31
N LEU A 13 -4.39 -0.24 -10.18
CA LEU A 13 -5.01 -0.25 -8.86
C LEU A 13 -5.88 1.01 -8.68
N THR A 14 -7.18 0.83 -8.42
CA THR A 14 -8.14 1.93 -8.23
C THR A 14 -8.88 1.79 -6.89
N LYS A 15 -9.59 2.85 -6.49
CA LYS A 15 -10.44 2.83 -5.29
C LYS A 15 -11.55 1.78 -5.36
N LYS A 16 -12.02 1.42 -6.57
CA LYS A 16 -13.07 0.41 -6.78
C LYS A 16 -12.54 -1.01 -6.58
N THR A 17 -11.27 -1.24 -6.90
CA THR A 17 -10.64 -2.56 -6.82
C THR A 17 -10.02 -2.86 -5.45
N VAL A 18 -9.88 -1.86 -4.58
CA VAL A 18 -9.24 -2.03 -3.26
C VAL A 18 -10.27 -1.79 -2.17
N GLY A 19 -10.55 -2.85 -1.41
CA GLY A 19 -11.45 -2.76 -0.27
C GLY A 19 -10.99 -1.77 0.79
N LYS A 20 -11.96 -1.14 1.47
CA LYS A 20 -11.76 -0.13 2.53
C LYS A 20 -10.84 -0.63 3.67
N ASN A 21 -10.78 -1.94 3.90
CA ASN A 21 -9.98 -2.57 4.95
C ASN A 21 -8.91 -3.53 4.43
N ALA A 22 -8.56 -3.47 3.14
CA ALA A 22 -7.60 -4.40 2.52
C ALA A 22 -6.24 -4.42 3.22
N PHE A 23 -5.84 -3.29 3.81
CA PHE A 23 -4.58 -3.15 4.54
C PHE A 23 -4.80 -3.05 6.06
N LYS A 24 -5.96 -3.44 6.57
CA LYS A 24 -6.25 -3.40 8.01
C LYS A 24 -5.47 -4.50 8.74
N GLY A 25 -4.54 -4.05 9.58
CA GLY A 25 -3.77 -4.90 10.48
C GLY A 25 -2.47 -5.45 9.90
N ILE A 26 -2.00 -5.02 8.72
CA ILE A 26 -0.60 -5.29 8.34
C ILE A 26 0.39 -4.88 9.45
N HIS A 27 1.55 -5.51 9.46
CA HIS A 27 2.58 -5.27 10.47
C HIS A 27 2.97 -3.79 10.50
N LYS A 28 3.13 -3.21 11.70
CA LYS A 28 3.44 -1.78 11.89
C LYS A 28 4.70 -1.32 11.16
N LYS A 29 5.68 -2.21 10.96
CA LYS A 29 6.93 -1.96 10.22
C LYS A 29 6.91 -2.54 8.79
N ALA A 30 5.73 -2.81 8.23
CA ALA A 30 5.64 -3.35 6.88
C ALA A 30 6.08 -2.31 5.84
N THR A 31 6.61 -2.80 4.72
CA THR A 31 7.04 -2.00 3.58
C THR A 31 6.22 -2.38 2.35
N ILE A 32 5.53 -1.40 1.77
CA ILE A 32 4.75 -1.53 0.54
C ILE A 32 5.52 -0.86 -0.60
N LYS A 33 5.95 -1.65 -1.59
CA LYS A 33 6.60 -1.13 -2.79
C LYS A 33 5.56 -0.88 -3.88
N VAL A 34 5.54 0.31 -4.45
CA VAL A 34 4.60 0.73 -5.51
C VAL A 34 5.35 1.28 -6.73
N PRO A 35 4.74 1.33 -7.92
CA PRO A 35 5.41 1.84 -9.11
C PRO A 35 5.74 3.34 -8.94
N LYS A 36 6.96 3.76 -9.33
CA LYS A 36 7.45 5.14 -9.14
C LYS A 36 6.48 6.20 -9.71
N LYS A 37 5.89 5.92 -10.88
CA LYS A 37 4.92 6.79 -11.56
C LYS A 37 3.61 7.01 -10.78
N LYS A 38 3.27 6.13 -9.82
CA LYS A 38 1.98 6.13 -9.10
C LYS A 38 2.14 6.32 -7.58
N LEU A 39 3.32 6.71 -7.10
CA LEU A 39 3.63 6.83 -5.67
C LEU A 39 2.61 7.68 -4.90
N ASN A 40 2.33 8.90 -5.36
CA ASN A 40 1.43 9.83 -4.66
C ASN A 40 -0.03 9.34 -4.66
N ALA A 41 -0.49 8.81 -5.80
CA ALA A 41 -1.83 8.26 -5.93
C ALA A 41 -2.02 7.06 -4.98
N TYR A 42 -1.03 6.16 -4.94
CA TYR A 42 -1.12 4.94 -4.14
C TYR A 42 -0.95 5.25 -2.65
N LYS A 43 -0.14 6.25 -2.29
CA LYS A 43 -0.04 6.72 -0.89
C LYS A 43 -1.42 7.17 -0.35
N LYS A 44 -2.19 7.91 -1.15
CA LYS A 44 -3.57 8.31 -0.80
C LYS A 44 -4.51 7.11 -0.74
N LEU A 45 -4.44 6.22 -1.75
CA LEU A 45 -5.28 5.03 -1.83
C LEU A 45 -5.05 4.11 -0.63
N LEU A 46 -3.80 3.74 -0.36
CA LEU A 46 -3.43 2.82 0.73
C LEU A 46 -3.84 3.38 2.10
N LYS A 47 -3.69 4.69 2.32
CA LYS A 47 -4.18 5.37 3.52
C LYS A 47 -5.70 5.20 3.68
N ASN A 48 -6.47 5.34 2.61
CA ASN A 48 -7.92 5.18 2.63
C ASN A 48 -8.36 3.70 2.74
N SER A 49 -7.48 2.76 2.39
CA SER A 49 -7.73 1.31 2.45
C SER A 49 -7.28 0.66 3.77
N GLY A 50 -7.08 1.44 4.83
CA GLY A 50 -6.84 0.95 6.19
C GLY A 50 -5.37 0.77 6.59
N MET A 51 -4.43 1.36 5.84
CA MET A 51 -3.01 1.32 6.17
C MET A 51 -2.69 2.21 7.39
N LYS A 52 -1.93 1.67 8.35
CA LYS A 52 -1.42 2.44 9.50
C LYS A 52 -0.31 3.41 9.08
N LYS A 53 -0.24 4.57 9.75
CA LYS A 53 0.78 5.63 9.50
C LYS A 53 2.23 5.11 9.62
N SER A 54 2.46 4.06 10.39
CA SER A 54 3.79 3.47 10.64
C SER A 54 4.31 2.60 9.47
N VAL A 55 3.44 2.18 8.56
CA VAL A 55 3.81 1.37 7.39
C VAL A 55 4.54 2.26 6.38
N LYS A 56 5.65 1.78 5.82
CA LYS A 56 6.44 2.53 4.85
C LYS A 56 5.95 2.25 3.43
N VAL A 57 5.71 3.30 2.64
CA VAL A 57 5.47 3.20 1.19
C VAL A 57 6.75 3.60 0.46
N MET A 58 7.27 2.70 -0.37
CA MET A 58 8.50 2.89 -1.14
C MET A 58 8.24 2.69 -2.63
N LYS A 59 9.12 3.24 -3.47
CA LYS A 59 9.12 2.95 -4.90
C LYS A 59 9.70 1.56 -5.18
N ILE A 60 9.16 0.85 -6.17
CA ILE A 60 9.85 -0.26 -6.81
C ILE A 60 11.14 0.30 -7.43
N LYS A 61 12.26 -0.41 -7.20
CA LYS A 61 13.56 -0.06 -7.76
C LYS A 61 13.57 -0.49 -9.21
#